data_AF-A0A945WZC6-F1
#
_entry.id   AF-A0A945WZC6-F1
#
_cell.length_a   1.000
_cell.length_b   1.000
_cell.length_c   1.000
_cell.angle_alpha   90.00
_cell.angle_beta   90.00
_cell.angle_gamma   90.00
#
_symmetry.space_group_name_H-M   'P 1'
#
loop_
_entity.id
_entity.type
_entity.pdbx_description
1 polymer ?
#
loop_
_entity_poly.entity_id
_entity_poly.type
_entity_poly.pdbx_seq_one_letter_code
_entity_poly.pdbx_strand_id
1 'polypeptide(L)'
;GRHRLRACCEVGIPVAVMDLIGSPDDALVYVLQSNQYHHDYSVSQRAAVAALLLPDIAERVAQGRLERVRAAWDAKRDIGCSPNLGNNQESSDSRTRSHAIAGAMLRVSRGYVEYAVRIQREAPELFGQLHAGMITMQAALKTLSGEVNDAQEREVRAARSDLNRALRNLDKHPDFLKQFREFMAQFAE
;
A
#
# COMPACT_ATOMS: atom_id res chain seq x y z
N GLY A 1 13.36 -20.31 -8.72
CA GLY A 1 14.21 -21.30 -9.42
C GLY A 1 14.84 -22.38 -8.53
N ARG A 2 14.91 -22.21 -7.20
CA ARG A 2 15.66 -23.08 -6.29
C ARG A 2 15.29 -24.57 -6.38
N HIS A 3 14.00 -24.89 -6.41
CA HIS A 3 13.52 -26.28 -6.53
C HIS A 3 13.89 -26.92 -7.86
N ARG A 4 13.76 -26.18 -8.98
CA ARG A 4 14.16 -26.68 -10.30
C ARG A 4 15.65 -26.95 -10.37
N LEU A 5 16.48 -26.02 -9.88
CA LEU A 5 17.93 -26.19 -9.81
C LEU A 5 18.29 -27.45 -9.01
N ARG A 6 17.71 -27.60 -7.81
CA ARG A 6 17.94 -28.77 -6.96
C ARG A 6 17.56 -30.08 -7.67
N ALA A 7 16.37 -30.16 -8.26
CA ALA A 7 15.92 -31.35 -8.97
C ALA A 7 16.85 -31.71 -10.15
N CYS A 8 17.28 -30.71 -10.93
CA CYS A 8 18.22 -30.96 -12.03
C CYS A 8 19.59 -31.41 -11.53
N CYS A 9 20.10 -30.85 -10.42
CA CYS A 9 21.33 -31.32 -9.79
C CYS A 9 21.21 -32.78 -9.31
N GLU A 10 20.07 -33.16 -8.72
CA GLU A 10 19.81 -34.54 -8.26
C GLU A 10 19.77 -35.55 -9.41
N VAL A 11 19.33 -35.14 -10.61
CA VAL A 11 19.27 -35.98 -11.82
C VAL A 11 20.52 -35.86 -12.70
N GLY A 12 21.46 -34.97 -12.36
CA GLY A 12 22.69 -34.74 -13.14
C GLY A 12 22.45 -34.01 -14.47
N ILE A 13 21.33 -33.29 -14.60
CA ILE A 13 21.01 -32.50 -15.80
C ILE A 13 21.65 -31.11 -15.66
N PRO A 14 22.47 -30.66 -16.63
CA PRO A 14 23.04 -29.31 -16.59
C PRO A 14 21.94 -28.25 -16.72
N VAL A 15 21.96 -27.25 -15.83
CA VAL A 15 21.00 -26.14 -15.83
C VAL A 15 21.67 -24.90 -16.40
N ALA A 16 21.03 -24.27 -17.37
CA ALA A 16 21.44 -22.95 -17.82
C ALA A 16 21.21 -21.94 -16.68
N VAL A 17 22.30 -21.37 -16.18
CA VAL A 17 22.28 -20.26 -15.22
C VAL A 17 22.72 -18.99 -15.95
N MET A 18 22.14 -17.87 -15.55
CA MET A 18 22.51 -16.55 -16.05
C MET A 18 22.87 -15.70 -14.85
N ASP A 19 24.06 -15.11 -14.90
CA ASP A 19 24.44 -14.12 -13.90
C ASP A 19 23.59 -12.88 -14.10
N LEU A 20 23.02 -12.40 -13.00
CA LEU A 20 22.28 -11.16 -13.04
C LEU A 20 23.27 -9.99 -13.08
N ILE A 21 23.20 -9.20 -14.14
CA ILE A 21 23.89 -7.92 -14.23
C ILE A 21 22.99 -6.85 -13.62
N GLY A 22 23.31 -6.39 -12.42
CA GLY A 22 22.52 -5.37 -11.73
C GLY A 22 22.78 -5.31 -10.23
N SER A 23 21.99 -4.52 -9.53
CA SER A 23 22.04 -4.43 -8.07
C SER A 23 21.32 -5.63 -7.42
N PRO A 24 21.60 -5.93 -6.14
CA PRO A 24 20.81 -6.90 -5.37
C PRO A 24 19.31 -6.58 -5.33
N ASP A 25 18.93 -5.31 -5.44
CA ASP A 25 17.52 -4.90 -5.52
C ASP A 25 16.89 -5.27 -6.86
N ASP A 26 17.64 -5.14 -7.96
CA ASP A 26 17.20 -5.62 -9.27
C ASP A 26 17.02 -7.14 -9.25
N ALA A 27 17.86 -7.86 -8.50
CA ALA A 27 17.71 -9.30 -8.29
C ALA A 27 16.43 -9.64 -7.55
N LEU A 28 16.14 -8.92 -6.46
CA LEU A 28 14.92 -9.11 -5.69
C LEU A 28 13.69 -8.81 -6.55
N VAL A 29 13.68 -7.70 -7.28
CA VAL A 29 12.60 -7.33 -8.19
C VAL A 29 12.41 -8.39 -9.27
N TYR A 30 13.48 -8.86 -9.90
CA TYR A 30 13.42 -9.91 -10.91
C TYR A 30 12.81 -11.20 -10.35
N VAL A 31 13.24 -11.64 -9.16
CA VAL A 31 12.70 -12.85 -8.52
C VAL A 31 11.22 -12.69 -8.18
N LEU A 32 10.83 -11.54 -7.61
CA LEU A 32 9.44 -11.25 -7.27
C LEU A 32 8.55 -11.22 -8.52
N GLN A 33 9.00 -10.54 -9.59
CA GLN A 33 8.28 -10.48 -10.86
C GLN A 33 8.17 -11.86 -11.52
N SER A 34 9.27 -12.62 -11.59
CA SER A 34 9.27 -13.96 -12.17
C SER A 34 8.31 -14.89 -11.44
N ASN A 35 8.28 -14.85 -10.10
CA ASN A 35 7.32 -15.63 -9.33
C ASN A 35 5.89 -15.12 -9.47
N GLN A 36 5.69 -13.79 -9.59
CA GLN A 36 4.37 -13.19 -9.83
C GLN A 36 3.77 -13.57 -11.19
N TYR A 37 4.58 -13.74 -12.24
CA TYR A 37 4.07 -14.20 -13.53
C TYR A 37 3.70 -15.69 -13.54
N HIS A 38 4.21 -16.47 -12.58
CA HIS A 38 3.93 -17.90 -12.48
C HIS A 38 2.81 -18.22 -11.49
N HIS A 39 2.64 -17.39 -10.47
CA HIS A 39 1.55 -17.47 -9.52
C HIS A 39 0.72 -16.21 -9.70
N ASP A 40 -0.46 -16.31 -10.31
CA ASP A 40 -1.39 -15.20 -10.55
C ASP A 40 -1.84 -14.53 -9.24
N TYR A 41 -0.91 -13.84 -8.57
CA TYR A 41 -1.16 -13.24 -7.28
C TYR A 41 -2.12 -12.07 -7.48
N SER A 42 -3.21 -12.12 -6.73
CA SER A 42 -4.14 -11.00 -6.64
C SER A 42 -3.43 -9.75 -6.10
N VAL A 43 -3.98 -8.58 -6.40
CA VAL A 43 -3.48 -7.29 -5.88
C VAL A 43 -3.36 -7.31 -4.35
N SER A 44 -4.28 -8.00 -3.66
CA SER A 44 -4.29 -8.12 -2.20
C SER A 44 -3.10 -8.95 -1.69
N GLN A 45 -2.81 -10.08 -2.33
CA GLN A 45 -1.66 -10.92 -1.97
C GLN A 45 -0.34 -10.20 -2.24
N ARG A 46 -0.23 -9.49 -3.37
CA ARG A 46 0.96 -8.67 -3.67
C ARG A 46 1.18 -7.59 -2.63
N ALA A 47 0.11 -6.93 -2.15
CA ALA A 47 0.21 -5.98 -1.05
C ALA A 47 0.66 -6.64 0.26
N ALA A 48 0.22 -7.88 0.53
CA ALA A 48 0.66 -8.66 1.69
C ALA A 48 2.16 -8.97 1.64
N VAL A 49 2.65 -9.43 0.49
CA VAL A 49 4.09 -9.69 0.28
C VAL A 49 4.88 -8.39 0.40
N ALA A 50 4.36 -7.26 -0.11
CA ALA A 50 5.00 -5.95 0.03
C ALA A 50 5.15 -5.55 1.51
N ALA A 51 4.13 -5.83 2.33
CA ALA A 51 4.17 -5.57 3.77
C ALA A 51 5.22 -6.43 4.48
N LEU A 52 5.43 -7.68 4.07
CA LEU A 52 6.46 -8.55 4.64
C LEU A 52 7.89 -8.08 4.30
N LEU A 53 8.09 -7.50 3.12
CA LEU A 53 9.40 -7.02 2.66
C LEU A 53 9.76 -5.62 3.21
N LEU A 54 8.82 -4.92 3.82
CA LEU A 54 9.02 -3.54 4.27
C LEU A 54 10.17 -3.36 5.27
N PRO A 55 10.39 -4.22 6.27
CA PRO A 55 11.50 -4.06 7.21
C PRO A 55 12.85 -3.99 6.48
N ASP A 56 13.10 -4.92 5.55
CA ASP A 56 14.35 -4.99 4.78
C ASP A 56 14.53 -3.80 3.84
N ILE A 57 13.43 -3.30 3.27
CA ILE A 57 13.45 -2.11 2.39
C ILE A 57 13.70 -0.85 3.22
N ALA A 58 13.04 -0.72 4.37
CA ALA A 58 13.19 0.43 5.26
C ALA A 58 14.61 0.54 5.81
N GLU A 59 15.22 -0.59 6.20
CA GLU A 59 16.62 -0.64 6.63
C GLU A 59 17.57 -0.15 5.52
N ARG A 60 17.40 -0.64 4.30
CA ARG A 60 18.22 -0.21 3.16
C ARG A 60 18.04 1.26 2.81
N VAL A 61 16.81 1.77 2.85
CA VAL A 61 16.54 3.20 2.64
C VAL A 61 17.23 4.05 3.72
N ALA A 62 17.24 3.58 4.97
CA ALA A 62 17.92 4.26 6.07
C ALA A 62 19.45 4.25 5.89
N GLN A 63 20.05 3.12 5.50
CA GLN A 63 21.48 3.00 5.20
C GLN A 63 21.90 3.93 4.05
N GLY A 64 21.22 3.86 2.91
CA GLY A 64 21.54 4.73 1.77
C GLY A 64 21.27 6.22 2.02
N ARG A 65 20.47 6.56 3.04
CA ARG A 65 20.31 7.94 3.51
C ARG A 65 21.51 8.37 4.34
N LEU A 66 21.96 7.53 5.28
CA LEU A 66 23.16 7.77 6.09
C LEU A 66 24.39 7.99 5.20
N GLU A 67 24.57 7.17 4.17
CA GLU A 67 25.66 7.31 3.21
C GLU A 67 25.60 8.62 2.44
N ARG A 68 24.42 9.04 1.97
CA ARG A 68 24.23 10.33 1.29
C ARG A 68 24.50 11.51 2.22
N VAL A 69 24.09 11.42 3.49
CA VAL A 69 24.39 12.46 4.49
C VAL A 69 25.89 12.52 4.72
N ARG A 70 26.58 11.38 4.88
CA ARG A 70 28.04 11.32 5.03
C ARG A 70 28.76 11.91 3.83
N ALA A 71 28.40 11.50 2.61
CA ALA A 71 29.00 12.05 1.38
C ALA A 71 28.75 13.56 1.22
N ALA A 72 27.57 14.06 1.60
CA ALA A 72 27.27 15.49 1.58
C ALA A 72 28.07 16.27 2.64
N TRP A 73 28.34 15.66 3.79
CA TRP A 73 29.22 16.20 4.82
C TRP A 73 30.67 16.29 4.33
N ASP A 74 31.18 15.21 3.73
CA ASP A 74 32.54 15.17 3.19
C ASP A 74 32.71 16.20 2.06
N ALA A 75 31.74 16.31 1.14
CA ALA A 75 31.76 17.30 0.06
C ALA A 75 31.70 18.77 0.55
N LYS A 76 31.07 19.03 1.71
CA LYS A 76 30.98 20.38 2.29
C LYS A 76 32.15 20.74 3.20
N ARG A 77 32.87 19.73 3.72
CA ARG A 77 34.11 19.94 4.48
C ARG A 77 35.17 20.65 3.64
N ASP A 78 35.20 20.37 2.34
CA ASP A 78 36.13 21.00 1.39
C ASP A 78 35.74 22.45 1.02
N ILE A 79 34.49 22.86 1.28
CA ILE A 79 33.94 24.16 0.89
C ILE A 79 33.78 25.12 2.10
N GLY A 80 34.05 24.65 3.32
CA GLY A 80 34.03 25.49 4.53
C GLY A 80 32.64 25.98 4.95
N CYS A 81 31.57 25.36 4.44
CA CYS A 81 30.20 25.79 4.70
C CYS A 81 29.48 24.77 5.59
N SER A 82 29.10 25.19 6.81
CA SER A 82 28.45 24.31 7.78
C SER A 82 27.04 23.91 7.29
N PRO A 83 26.69 22.61 7.24
CA PRO A 83 25.38 22.20 6.76
C PRO A 83 24.28 22.57 7.78
N ASN A 84 23.33 23.38 7.34
CA ASN A 84 22.05 23.54 8.04
C ASN A 84 21.31 22.20 8.05
N LEU A 85 21.36 21.51 9.19
CA LEU A 85 20.51 20.36 9.47
C LEU A 85 19.11 20.87 9.79
N GLY A 86 18.26 20.97 8.76
CA GLY A 86 16.85 21.29 8.94
C GLY A 86 16.18 20.27 9.86
N ASN A 87 15.64 20.75 10.98
CA ASN A 87 14.99 19.95 12.00
C ASN A 87 13.67 19.32 11.48
N ASN A 88 13.49 18.03 11.78
CA ASN A 88 12.23 17.37 12.14
C ASN A 88 11.05 17.28 11.13
N GLN A 89 11.24 16.48 10.07
CA GLN A 89 10.13 15.75 9.39
C GLN A 89 10.52 14.31 8.96
N GLU A 90 11.57 13.74 9.59
CA GLU A 90 12.36 12.65 9.00
C GLU A 90 11.74 11.25 9.05
N SER A 91 10.86 10.96 10.01
CA SER A 91 10.32 9.60 10.20
C SER A 91 9.13 9.31 9.29
N SER A 92 8.29 10.30 8.99
CA SER A 92 7.14 10.14 8.10
C SER A 92 7.57 9.99 6.64
N ASP A 93 8.60 10.72 6.21
CA ASP A 93 9.10 10.69 4.83
C ASP A 93 9.80 9.38 4.49
N SER A 94 10.64 8.87 5.39
CA SER A 94 11.32 7.59 5.21
C SER A 94 10.34 6.41 5.15
N ARG A 95 9.32 6.42 6.01
CA ARG A 95 8.24 5.44 5.97
C ARG A 95 7.48 5.51 4.65
N THR A 96 7.04 6.70 4.26
CA THR A 96 6.30 6.94 3.01
C THR A 96 7.09 6.46 1.79
N ARG A 97 8.39 6.74 1.76
CA ARG A 97 9.29 6.31 0.68
C ARG A 97 9.45 4.79 0.63
N SER A 98 9.62 4.13 1.78
CA SER A 98 9.77 2.66 1.83
C SER A 98 8.51 1.94 1.35
N HIS A 99 7.32 2.43 1.71
CA HIS A 99 6.05 1.89 1.24
C HIS A 99 5.85 2.11 -0.27
N ALA A 100 6.26 3.26 -0.79
CA ALA A 100 6.23 3.52 -2.23
C ALA A 100 7.17 2.60 -3.02
N ILE A 101 8.39 2.37 -2.52
CA ILE A 101 9.36 1.45 -3.14
C ILE A 101 8.81 0.02 -3.14
N ALA A 102 8.36 -0.49 -1.99
CA ALA A 102 7.79 -1.83 -1.88
C ALA A 102 6.57 -2.02 -2.81
N GLY A 103 5.70 -0.99 -2.88
CA GLY A 103 4.55 -1.00 -3.78
C GLY A 103 4.95 -1.04 -5.26
N ALA A 104 5.95 -0.24 -5.66
CA ALA A 104 6.45 -0.23 -7.02
C ALA A 104 7.05 -1.60 -7.43
N MET A 105 7.83 -2.23 -6.54
CA MET A 105 8.43 -3.55 -6.78
C MET A 105 7.38 -4.61 -7.10
N LEU A 106 6.22 -4.55 -6.42
CA LEU A 106 5.13 -5.53 -6.54
C LEU A 106 3.93 -5.05 -7.38
N ARG A 107 4.08 -3.89 -8.05
CA ARG A 107 3.04 -3.27 -8.87
C ARG A 107 1.71 -3.11 -8.11
N VAL A 108 1.79 -2.58 -6.90
CA VAL A 108 0.65 -2.23 -6.04
C VAL A 108 0.78 -0.80 -5.55
N SER A 109 -0.35 -0.15 -5.26
CA SER A 109 -0.33 1.22 -4.76
C SER A 109 0.20 1.28 -3.32
N ARG A 110 0.84 2.40 -2.96
CA ARG A 110 1.32 2.67 -1.60
C ARG A 110 0.24 2.43 -0.54
N GLY A 111 -0.97 2.93 -0.80
CA GLY A 111 -2.09 2.79 0.14
C GLY A 111 -2.47 1.32 0.42
N TYR A 112 -2.37 0.44 -0.58
CA TYR A 112 -2.60 -0.99 -0.39
C TYR A 112 -1.55 -1.63 0.52
N VAL A 113 -0.28 -1.20 0.40
CA VAL A 113 0.78 -1.64 1.30
C VAL A 113 0.51 -1.15 2.73
N GLU A 114 0.10 0.10 2.90
CA GLU A 114 -0.26 0.66 4.22
C GLU A 114 -1.44 -0.09 4.86
N TYR A 115 -2.46 -0.43 4.10
CA TYR A 115 -3.58 -1.25 4.58
C TYR A 115 -3.11 -2.65 4.98
N ALA A 116 -2.25 -3.29 4.20
CA ALA A 116 -1.70 -4.60 4.53
C ALA A 116 -0.89 -4.57 5.84
N VAL A 117 -0.05 -3.55 6.04
CA VAL A 117 0.69 -3.34 7.30
C VAL A 117 -0.25 -3.11 8.48
N ARG A 118 -1.32 -2.33 8.27
CA ARG A 118 -2.34 -2.09 9.29
C ARG A 118 -3.01 -3.40 9.71
N ILE A 119 -3.45 -4.21 8.75
CA ILE A 119 -4.07 -5.51 9.01
C ILE A 119 -3.08 -6.44 9.71
N GLN A 120 -1.82 -6.49 9.28
CA GLN A 120 -0.78 -7.31 9.92
C GLN A 120 -0.60 -6.96 11.41
N ARG A 121 -0.64 -5.67 11.73
CA ARG A 121 -0.46 -5.17 13.10
C ARG A 121 -1.68 -5.40 13.99
N GLU A 122 -2.88 -5.15 13.47
CA GLU A 122 -4.12 -5.15 14.25
C GLU A 122 -4.80 -6.53 14.27
N ALA A 123 -4.68 -7.32 13.20
CA ALA A 123 -5.31 -8.63 13.04
C ALA A 123 -4.43 -9.60 12.21
N PRO A 124 -3.38 -10.19 12.82
CA PRO A 124 -2.43 -11.05 12.10
C PRO A 124 -3.07 -12.30 11.49
N GLU A 125 -4.16 -12.82 12.06
CA GLU A 125 -4.90 -13.94 11.48
C GLU A 125 -5.58 -13.56 10.14
N LEU A 126 -6.20 -12.39 10.07
CA LEU A 126 -6.76 -11.85 8.82
C LEU A 126 -5.66 -11.61 7.79
N PHE A 127 -4.49 -11.15 8.24
CA PHE A 127 -3.33 -10.99 7.36
C PHE A 127 -2.90 -12.33 6.76
N GLY A 128 -2.89 -13.42 7.55
CA GLY A 128 -2.63 -14.76 7.05
C GLY A 128 -3.61 -15.20 5.95
N GLN A 129 -4.90 -14.96 6.15
CA GLN A 129 -5.94 -15.25 5.15
C GLN A 129 -5.78 -14.40 3.88
N LEU A 130 -5.43 -13.11 4.04
CA LEU A 130 -5.19 -12.19 2.94
C LEU A 130 -3.94 -12.57 2.13
N HIS A 131 -2.85 -12.95 2.81
CA HIS A 131 -1.63 -13.45 2.18
C HIS A 131 -1.87 -14.79 1.45
N ALA A 132 -2.69 -15.67 2.02
CA ALA A 132 -3.12 -16.91 1.38
C ALA A 132 -4.07 -16.69 0.18
N GLY A 133 -4.62 -15.48 0.01
CA GLY A 133 -5.58 -15.17 -1.05
C GLY A 133 -7.00 -15.67 -0.77
N MET A 134 -7.31 -16.04 0.47
CA MET A 134 -8.65 -16.50 0.87
C MET A 134 -9.65 -15.34 0.98
N ILE A 135 -9.16 -14.16 1.38
CA ILE A 135 -9.97 -12.94 1.51
C ILE A 135 -9.35 -11.79 0.72
N THR A 136 -10.20 -10.87 0.27
CA THR A 136 -9.75 -9.64 -0.41
C THR A 136 -9.35 -8.56 0.59
N MET A 137 -8.54 -7.59 0.16
CA MET A 137 -8.18 -6.42 0.97
C MET A 137 -9.40 -5.69 1.53
N GLN A 138 -10.45 -5.52 0.74
CA GLN A 138 -11.68 -4.85 1.17
C GLN A 138 -12.44 -5.65 2.22
N ALA A 139 -12.53 -6.98 2.06
CA ALA A 139 -13.16 -7.84 3.05
C ALA A 139 -12.39 -7.79 4.38
N ALA A 140 -11.05 -7.88 4.33
CA ALA A 140 -10.21 -7.77 5.52
C ALA A 140 -10.37 -6.41 6.22
N LEU A 141 -10.37 -5.31 5.46
CA LEU A 141 -10.59 -3.97 6.01
C LEU A 141 -11.96 -3.81 6.65
N LYS A 142 -13.00 -4.40 6.06
CA LYS A 142 -14.36 -4.37 6.61
C LYS A 142 -14.46 -5.13 7.93
N THR A 143 -13.84 -6.31 8.01
CA THR A 143 -13.75 -7.08 9.26
C THR A 143 -12.96 -6.32 10.31
N LEU A 144 -11.87 -5.65 9.91
CA LEU A 144 -11.00 -4.88 10.80
C LEU A 144 -11.66 -3.60 11.32
N SER A 145 -12.40 -2.88 10.49
CA SER A 145 -13.11 -1.66 10.90
C SER A 145 -14.29 -1.94 11.81
N GLY A 146 -14.65 -3.22 12.00
CA GLY A 146 -15.82 -3.59 12.79
C GLY A 146 -17.09 -3.00 12.20
N GLU A 147 -17.17 -2.81 10.87
CA GLU A 147 -18.44 -2.49 10.21
C GLU A 147 -19.39 -3.68 10.43
N VAL A 148 -20.04 -3.66 11.59
CA VAL A 148 -21.37 -4.24 11.77
C VAL A 148 -22.16 -3.72 10.59
N ASN A 149 -22.80 -4.61 9.85
CA ASN A 149 -23.79 -4.20 8.86
C ASN A 149 -24.99 -3.59 9.60
N ASP A 150 -24.80 -2.45 10.26
CA ASP A 150 -25.90 -1.72 10.87
C ASP A 150 -26.78 -1.27 9.71
N ALA A 151 -28.00 -1.81 9.71
CA ALA A 151 -29.01 -1.48 8.71
C ALA A 151 -29.18 0.05 8.60
N GLN A 152 -28.99 0.76 9.73
CA GLN A 152 -29.02 2.21 9.80
C GLN A 152 -27.94 2.90 8.96
N GLU A 153 -26.68 2.44 8.98
CA GLU A 153 -25.64 3.06 8.14
C GLU A 153 -25.89 2.83 6.64
N ARG A 154 -26.48 1.68 6.29
CA ARG A 154 -26.90 1.39 4.91
C ARG A 154 -28.04 2.32 4.48
N GLU A 155 -29.03 2.50 5.33
CA GLU A 155 -30.14 3.44 5.08
C GLU A 155 -29.63 4.88 4.97
N VAL A 156 -28.76 5.34 5.87
CA VAL A 156 -28.18 6.69 5.81
C VAL A 156 -27.35 6.88 4.54
N ARG A 157 -26.53 5.89 4.16
CA ARG A 157 -25.73 5.97 2.92
C ARG A 157 -26.61 5.96 1.66
N ALA A 158 -27.67 5.16 1.64
CA ALA A 158 -28.65 5.14 0.55
C ALA A 158 -29.39 6.48 0.44
N ALA A 159 -29.95 6.97 1.55
CA ALA A 159 -30.64 8.26 1.63
C ALA A 159 -29.74 9.42 1.19
N ARG A 160 -28.45 9.39 1.56
CA ARG A 160 -27.48 10.41 1.15
C ARG A 160 -27.19 10.35 -0.35
N SER A 161 -27.12 9.15 -0.94
CA SER A 161 -26.95 9.00 -2.39
C SER A 161 -28.17 9.51 -3.16
N ASP A 162 -29.38 9.17 -2.70
CA ASP A 162 -30.63 9.63 -3.30
C ASP A 162 -30.80 11.15 -3.20
N LEU A 163 -30.49 11.73 -2.03
CA LEU A 163 -30.43 13.17 -1.84
C LEU A 163 -29.45 13.83 -2.81
N ASN A 164 -28.22 13.32 -2.93
CA ASN A 164 -27.23 13.86 -3.85
C ASN A 164 -27.69 13.78 -5.31
N ARG A 165 -28.41 12.71 -5.67
CA ARG A 165 -28.98 12.54 -7.02
C ARG A 165 -30.11 13.52 -7.30
N ALA A 166 -30.98 13.76 -6.32
CA ALA A 166 -32.04 14.77 -6.40
C ALA A 166 -31.44 16.18 -6.49
N LEU A 167 -30.43 16.48 -5.69
CA LEU A 167 -29.73 17.77 -5.69
C LEU A 167 -29.04 18.08 -7.02
N ARG A 168 -28.49 17.07 -7.71
CA ARG A 168 -27.91 17.25 -9.05
C ARG A 168 -28.92 17.49 -10.16
N ASN A 169 -30.18 17.12 -9.96
CA ASN A 169 -31.28 17.28 -10.92
C ASN A 169 -32.39 18.16 -10.35
N LEU A 170 -32.00 19.24 -9.68
CA LEU A 170 -32.92 20.14 -8.95
C LEU A 170 -34.07 20.64 -9.85
N ASP A 171 -33.74 20.94 -11.11
CA ASP A 171 -34.67 21.47 -12.11
C ASP A 171 -35.80 20.48 -12.46
N LYS A 172 -35.60 19.18 -12.21
CA LYS A 172 -36.58 18.12 -12.48
C LYS A 172 -37.45 17.79 -11.27
N HIS A 173 -37.19 18.40 -10.11
CA HIS A 173 -37.89 18.12 -8.85
C HIS A 173 -38.31 19.43 -8.14
N PRO A 174 -39.21 20.23 -8.74
CA PRO A 174 -39.65 21.50 -8.15
C PRO A 174 -40.38 21.32 -6.80
N ASP A 175 -41.12 20.22 -6.64
CA ASP A 175 -41.85 19.91 -5.40
C ASP A 175 -40.91 19.64 -4.22
N PHE A 176 -39.75 19.01 -4.48
CA PHE A 176 -38.72 18.76 -3.48
C PHE A 176 -38.16 20.08 -2.94
N LEU A 177 -37.91 21.08 -3.80
CA LEU A 177 -37.40 22.38 -3.36
C LEU A 177 -38.38 23.13 -2.47
N LYS A 178 -39.68 23.03 -2.79
CA LYS A 178 -40.72 23.65 -1.98
C LYS A 178 -40.77 23.02 -0.58
N GLN A 179 -40.81 21.69 -0.52
CA GLN A 179 -40.81 20.95 0.75
C GLN A 179 -39.52 21.17 1.55
N PHE A 180 -38.36 21.21 0.88
CA PHE A 180 -37.08 21.45 1.54
C PHE A 180 -37.00 22.87 2.14
N ARG A 181 -37.53 23.88 1.45
CA ARG A 181 -37.60 25.25 1.99
C ARG A 181 -38.56 25.35 3.17
N GLU A 182 -39.72 24.71 3.09
CA GLU A 182 -40.69 24.63 4.20
C GLU A 182 -40.08 23.93 5.42
N PHE A 183 -39.35 22.83 5.20
CA PHE A 183 -38.62 22.12 6.24
C PHE A 183 -37.54 22.99 6.88
N MET A 184 -36.68 23.63 6.08
CA MET A 184 -35.62 24.51 6.61
C MET A 184 -36.17 25.72 7.39
N ALA A 185 -37.35 26.21 7.04
CA ALA A 185 -38.01 27.29 7.78
C ALA A 185 -38.41 26.87 9.21
N GLN A 186 -38.68 25.59 9.46
CA GLN A 186 -39.03 25.07 10.79
C GLN A 186 -37.84 25.06 11.78
N PHE A 187 -36.60 25.15 11.28
CA PHE A 187 -35.38 25.18 12.10
C PHE A 187 -34.75 26.57 12.20
N ALA A 188 -35.41 27.58 11.63
CA ALA A 188 -34.94 28.97 11.63
C ALA A 188 -35.60 29.84 12.73
N GLU A 189 -36.56 29.29 13.49
CA GLU A 189 -37.10 29.85 14.75
C GLU A 189 -36.30 29.37 15.97
#